data_AF-A0A7C5SGS5-F1
#
_entry.id   AF-A0A7C5SGS5-F1
#
_cell.length_a   1.000
_cell.length_b   1.000
_cell.length_c   1.000
_cell.angle_alpha   90.00
_cell.angle_beta   90.00
_cell.angle_gamma   90.00
#
_symmetry.space_group_name_H-M   'P 1'
#
loop_
_entity.id
_entity.type
_entity.pdbx_description
1 polymer ?
#
loop_
_entity_poly.entity_id
_entity_poly.type
_entity_poly.pdbx_seq_one_letter_code
_entity_poly.pdbx_strand_id
1 'polypeptide(L)' 'MQSIVAEILQDEDKMLLVLGAGVIALWLLLRVFSGVLTTMARERTKREIAAYIAEGSMTPEQGERLIKAGKRSRGSCG' A
#
# COMPACT_ATOMS: atom_id res chain seq x y z
N MET A 1 -26.46 -11.47 21.77
CA MET A 1 -25.52 -11.57 20.63
C MET A 1 -26.08 -12.42 19.49
N GLN A 2 -26.63 -13.62 19.75
CA GLN A 2 -27.20 -14.44 18.66
C GLN A 2 -28.46 -13.84 18.02
N SER A 3 -29.28 -13.11 18.78
CA SER A 3 -30.47 -12.41 18.28
C SER A 3 -30.15 -11.32 17.24
N ILE A 4 -29.06 -10.58 17.44
CA ILE A 4 -28.64 -9.49 16.54
C ILE A 4 -28.20 -10.05 15.18
N VAL A 5 -27.46 -11.14 15.19
CA VAL A 5 -27.01 -11.80 13.95
C VAL A 5 -28.19 -12.37 13.17
N ALA A 6 -29.16 -12.96 13.87
CA ALA A 6 -30.39 -13.47 13.25
C ALA A 6 -31.25 -12.34 12.65
N GLU A 7 -31.35 -11.19 13.34
CA GLU A 7 -32.12 -10.03 12.89
C GLU A 7 -31.49 -9.34 11.67
N ILE A 8 -30.15 -9.30 11.57
CA ILE A 8 -29.43 -8.78 10.40
C ILE A 8 -29.56 -9.71 9.20
N LEU A 9 -29.63 -11.03 9.42
CA LEU A 9 -29.72 -12.02 8.34
C LEU A 9 -31.13 -12.14 7.75
N GLN A 10 -32.14 -11.69 8.49
CA GLN A 10 -33.54 -11.77 8.07
C GLN A 10 -33.99 -10.55 7.24
N ASP A 11 -33.19 -9.49 7.22
CA ASP A 11 -33.48 -8.21 6.57
C ASP A 11 -32.49 -7.99 5.42
N GLU A 12 -32.94 -8.18 4.17
CA GLU A 12 -32.11 -8.12 2.97
C GLU A 12 -31.37 -6.76 2.83
N ASP A 13 -32.03 -5.66 3.22
CA ASP A 13 -31.47 -4.31 3.13
C ASP A 13 -30.33 -4.10 4.13
N LYS A 14 -30.49 -4.61 5.37
CA LYS A 14 -29.44 -4.53 6.40
C LYS A 14 -28.24 -5.41 6.06
N MET A 15 -28.49 -6.59 5.48
CA MET A 15 -27.41 -7.50 5.03
C MET A 15 -26.54 -6.83 3.97
N LEU A 16 -27.14 -6.20 2.96
CA LEU A 16 -26.42 -5.47 1.91
C LEU A 16 -25.59 -4.31 2.46
N LEU A 17 -26.14 -3.56 3.43
CA LEU A 17 -25.44 -2.44 4.05
C LEU A 17 -24.22 -2.91 4.85
N VAL A 18 -24.36 -3.96 5.67
CA VAL A 18 -23.25 -4.52 6.46
C VAL A 18 -22.15 -5.09 5.55
N LEU A 19 -22.52 -5.83 4.50
CA LEU A 19 -21.56 -6.35 3.54
C LEU A 19 -20.86 -5.24 2.77
N GLY A 20 -21.60 -4.23 2.29
CA GLY A 20 -21.04 -3.08 1.59
C GLY A 20 -20.06 -2.29 2.46
N ALA A 21 -20.44 -2.01 3.71
CA ALA A 21 -19.56 -1.37 4.68
C ALA A 21 -18.30 -2.20 4.97
N GLY A 22 -18.44 -3.53 5.08
CA GLY A 22 -17.33 -4.45 5.27
C GLY A 22 -16.33 -4.43 4.10
N VAL A 23 -16.83 -4.45 2.86
CA VAL A 23 -15.99 -4.40 1.65
C VAL A 23 -15.25 -3.08 1.55
N ILE A 24 -15.94 -1.95 1.80
CA ILE A 24 -15.32 -0.62 1.79
C ILE A 24 -14.24 -0.52 2.87
N ALA A 25 -14.53 -0.97 4.09
CA ALA A 25 -13.57 -0.97 5.19
C ALA A 25 -12.33 -1.81 4.85
N LEU A 26 -12.53 -3.01 4.29
CA LEU A 26 -11.44 -3.89 3.86
C LEU A 26 -10.59 -3.23 2.77
N TRP A 27 -11.23 -2.62 1.77
CA TRP A 27 -10.52 -1.93 0.68
C TRP A 27 -9.68 -0.75 1.19
N LEU A 28 -10.22 0.04 2.12
CA LEU A 28 -9.49 1.15 2.75
C LEU A 28 -8.28 0.65 3.53
N LEU A 29 -8.42 -0.43 4.30
CA LEU A 29 -7.30 -1.05 5.01
C LEU A 29 -6.20 -1.45 4.03
N LEU A 30 -6.53 -2.22 2.98
CA LEU A 30 -5.56 -2.65 1.97
C LEU A 30 -4.84 -1.46 1.32
N ARG A 31 -5.56 -0.37 1.03
CA ARG A 31 -4.99 0.84 0.45
C ARG A 31 -3.97 1.50 1.39
N VAL A 32 -4.29 1.61 2.69
CA VAL A 32 -3.39 2.18 3.69
C VAL A 32 -2.14 1.30 3.85
N PHE A 33 -2.32 -0.02 4.00
CA PHE A 33 -1.21 -0.96 4.13
C PHE A 33 -0.26 -0.91 2.93
N SER A 34 -0.79 -0.88 1.71
CA SER A 34 0.01 -0.73 0.48
C SER A 34 0.82 0.58 0.47
N GLY A 35 0.22 1.69 0.93
CA GLY A 35 0.92 2.97 1.06
C GLY A 35 2.10 2.94 2.05
N VAL A 36 1.94 2.24 3.17
CA VAL A 36 3.01 2.09 4.17
C VAL A 36 4.14 1.23 3.61
N LEU A 37 3.84 0.07 3.02
CA LEU A 37 4.84 -0.83 2.47
C LEU A 37 5.69 -0.16 1.36
N THR A 38 5.03 0.58 0.46
CA THR A 38 5.74 1.28 -0.62
C THR A 38 6.63 2.41 -0.10
N THR A 39 6.22 3.09 0.97
CA THR A 39 7.04 4.13 1.62
C THR A 39 8.25 3.50 2.30
N MET A 40 8.06 2.42 3.06
CA MET A 40 9.13 1.69 3.72
C MET A 40 10.16 1.14 2.71
N ALA A 41 9.69 0.53 1.61
CA ALA A 41 10.56 0.01 0.57
C ALA A 41 11.43 1.11 -0.05
N ARG A 42 10.84 2.28 -0.34
CA ARG A 42 11.59 3.43 -0.91
C ARG A 42 12.66 3.95 0.04
N GLU A 43 12.36 4.04 1.33
CA GLU A 43 13.34 4.48 2.33
C GLU A 43 14.49 3.47 2.48
N ARG A 44 14.19 2.16 2.44
CA ARG A 44 15.22 1.12 2.44
C ARG A 44 16.12 1.20 1.21
N THR A 45 15.54 1.29 0.01
CA THR A 45 16.32 1.40 -1.24
C THR A 45 17.21 2.64 -1.26
N LYS A 46 16.77 3.79 -0.70
CA LYS A 46 17.64 4.98 -0.59
C LYS A 46 18.85 4.73 0.34
N ARG A 47 18.64 4.02 1.46
CA ARG A 47 19.72 3.67 2.40
C ARG A 47 20.70 2.69 1.78
N GLU A 48 20.20 1.71 1.04
CA GLU A 48 21.02 0.75 0.30
C GLU A 48 21.86 1.44 -0.79
N ILE A 49 21.26 2.34 -1.57
CA ILE A 49 22.00 3.14 -2.57
C ILE A 49 23.12 3.93 -1.90
N ALA A 50 22.87 4.54 -0.74
CA ALA A 50 23.90 5.27 0.00
C ALA A 50 25.04 4.35 0.48
N ALA A 51 24.71 3.14 0.94
CA ALA A 51 25.70 2.14 1.33
C ALA A 51 26.55 1.70 0.12
N TYR A 52 25.94 1.40 -1.03
CA TYR A 52 26.68 1.01 -2.24
C TYR A 52 27.60 2.12 -2.76
N ILE A 53 27.20 3.39 -2.62
CA ILE A 53 28.07 4.53 -2.95
C ILE A 53 29.24 4.61 -1.95
N ALA A 54 28.99 4.43 -0.66
CA ALA A 54 30.03 4.46 0.37
C ALA A 54 31.02 3.29 0.25
N GLU A 55 30.53 2.12 -0.17
CA GLU A 55 31.34 0.93 -0.47
C GLU A 55 32.07 1.03 -1.82
N GLY A 56 31.72 2.01 -2.67
CA GLY A 56 32.30 2.21 -3.99
C GLY A 56 31.83 1.23 -5.06
N SER A 57 30.82 0.39 -4.76
CA SER A 57 30.22 -0.57 -5.71
C SER A 57 29.23 0.10 -6.68
N MET A 58 28.89 1.37 -6.45
CA MET A 58 28.00 2.18 -7.29
C MET A 58 28.50 3.62 -7.38
N THR A 59 28.42 4.25 -8.55
CA THR A 59 28.78 5.68 -8.67
C THR A 59 27.62 6.59 -8.23
N PRO A 60 27.91 7.79 -7.71
CA PRO A 60 26.87 8.75 -7.33
C PRO A 60 25.89 9.07 -8.46
N GLU A 61 26.36 9.15 -9.71
CA GLU A 61 25.55 9.44 -10.90
C GLU A 61 24.59 8.28 -11.21
N GLN A 62 25.02 7.03 -10.99
CA GLN A 62 24.16 5.86 -11.10
C GLN A 62 23.08 5.87 -10.01
N GLY A 63 23.45 6.20 -8.77
CA GLY A 63 22.50 6.36 -7.66
C GLY A 63 21.44 7.44 -7.92
N GLU A 64 21.84 8.59 -8.46
CA GLU A 64 20.92 9.67 -8.84
C GLU A 64 19.88 9.17 -9.87
N ARG A 65 20.34 8.44 -10.88
CA ARG A 65 19.47 7.86 -11.92
C ARG A 65 18.46 6.86 -11.35
N LEU A 66 18.88 5.99 -10.42
CA LEU A 66 18.00 5.02 -9.77
C LEU A 66 16.91 5.71 -8.92
N ILE A 67 17.29 6.72 -8.13
CA ILE A 67 16.33 7.50 -7.33
C ILE A 67 15.33 8.23 -8.24
N LYS A 68 15.79 8.77 -9.37
CA LYS A 68 14.95 9.47 -10.35
C LYS A 68 14.02 8.53 -11.11
N ALA A 69 14.46 7.31 -11.43
CA ALA A 69 13.64 6.28 -12.07
C ALA A 69 12.47 5.86 -11.17
N GLY A 70 12.72 5.64 -9.87
CA GLY A 70 11.68 5.28 -8.90
C GLY A 70 10.59 6.34 -8.67
N LYS A 71 10.86 7.62 -9.01
CA LYS A 71 9.86 8.70 -8.95
C LYS A 71 8.91 8.72 -10.14
N ARG A 72 9.33 8.26 -11.34
CA ARG A 72 8.52 8.34 -12.57
C ARG A 72 7.44 7.27 -12.70
N SER A 73 7.49 6.17 -11.95
CA SER A 73 6.49 5.10 -12.09
C SER A 73 5.11 5.43 -11.48
N ARG A 74 4.89 6.64 -10.95
CA ARG A 74 3.58 7.09 -10.44
C ARG A 74 2.59 7.57 -11.52
N GLY A 75 2.84 7.28 -12.79
CA GLY A 75 1.95 7.64 -13.89
C GLY A 75 1.89 6.55 -14.94
N SER A 76 1.23 5.43 -14.63
CA SER A 76 0.52 4.56 -15.58
C SER A 76 0.23 3.22 -14.88
N CYS A 77 -0.94 3.16 -14.26
CA CYS A 77 -1.74 1.94 -14.18
C CYS A 77 -3.17 2.45 -14.39
N GLY A 78 -3.63 2.34 -15.64
CA GLY A 78 -5.05 2.16 -15.92
C GLY A 78 -5.48 0.76 -15.51
#